data_AF-A0A397G0U3-F1
#
_entry.id   AF-A0A397G0U3-F1
#
_cell.length_a   1.000
_cell.length_b   1.000
_cell.length_c   1.000
_cell.angle_alpha   90.00
_cell.angle_beta   90.00
_cell.angle_gamma   90.00
#
_symmetry.space_group_name_H-M   'P 1'
#
loop_
_entity.id
_entity.type
_entity.pdbx_description
1 polymer ?
#
loop_
_entity_poly.entity_id
_entity_poly.type
_entity_poly.pdbx_seq_one_letter_code
_entity_poly.pdbx_strand_id
1 'polypeptide(L)'
;MKFLNDISDAIGVPEPILRLLSTILFAYPLALVYRFVFLRPIETKWAPFIRNLYIVIVGLGLNYYYNKSDMIHSFSTTVLTWFFCYFGDIIGNRKISVILTFTFHLGYLSWGYYITKKDDYDVGWTMTQCVLCLRMIGFSMDFWDGEKLKLSNSSSNTTKTLNKDNSTATTTAFTKTTTTTTTATTATTTKTASNPPTTNSSEKNQISNLPKQPISFERNIQLIKLPSLFETIGYAHFFGAFLIGPQFSFHLYRKFLTASVFPINKIPSGSYRAALKSLTLGALYLGAYQIGAAYFPIEYLITKEYAANPFYQRLIIMWFTGKFAFTKYLGIWTIAEGSCILSGISFNNYNNEGKAEWNGLANVDKWKFEFATSLSQIVVSFNTNTNFWTKTYIFKRLMFLGNKNLSSIFSLIFLAVWHGLHSGYYFCFSLEFFDMEAEKRWAKRFEKYTKPLYSLENKNNPRITYLRYLHQFICWIGQTCALHYAMISFQLLQYERCLIAYNSVYWIGHLTVFSCIFLDIILPKSKSKVMVENNNINIKTNGDLVHSKKEN
;
A
#
# COMPACT_ATOMS: atom_id res chain seq x y z
N MET A 1 34.49 -0.02 11.84
CA MET A 1 34.63 -0.44 10.43
C MET A 1 35.43 -1.72 10.29
N LYS A 2 36.61 -1.85 10.93
CA LYS A 2 37.39 -3.09 10.95
C LYS A 2 36.54 -4.34 11.26
N PHE A 3 35.71 -4.30 12.31
CA PHE A 3 34.81 -5.40 12.67
C PHE A 3 33.85 -5.88 11.56
N LEU A 4 33.25 -4.99 10.76
CA LEU A 4 32.35 -5.41 9.68
C LEU A 4 33.12 -5.98 8.49
N ASN A 5 34.31 -5.44 8.22
CA ASN A 5 35.20 -5.97 7.19
C ASN A 5 35.71 -7.36 7.60
N ASP A 6 36.13 -7.52 8.85
CA ASP A 6 36.59 -8.80 9.41
C ASP A 6 35.48 -9.87 9.32
N ILE A 7 34.22 -9.50 9.60
CA ILE A 7 33.08 -10.41 9.41
C ILE A 7 32.85 -10.69 7.93
N SER A 8 32.80 -9.66 7.08
CA SER A 8 32.63 -9.78 5.62
C SER A 8 33.61 -10.79 5.03
N ASP A 9 34.88 -10.68 5.41
CA ASP A 9 35.96 -11.55 4.97
C ASP A 9 35.79 -12.98 5.52
N ALA A 10 35.30 -13.12 6.76
CA ALA A 10 35.08 -14.43 7.38
C ALA A 10 33.87 -15.20 6.83
N ILE A 11 32.80 -14.53 6.41
CA ILE A 11 31.55 -15.18 5.96
C ILE A 11 31.27 -15.01 4.46
N GLY A 12 32.11 -14.28 3.72
CA GLY A 12 31.97 -14.05 2.28
C GLY A 12 30.76 -13.19 1.90
N VAL A 13 30.18 -12.43 2.83
CA VAL A 13 29.04 -11.54 2.57
C VAL A 13 29.54 -10.09 2.46
N PRO A 14 29.29 -9.39 1.35
CA PRO A 14 29.75 -8.02 1.15
C PRO A 14 29.40 -7.06 2.30
N GLU A 15 30.35 -6.20 2.70
CA GLU A 15 30.17 -5.19 3.76
C GLU A 15 28.88 -4.36 3.64
N PRO A 16 28.48 -3.86 2.45
CA PRO A 16 27.22 -3.12 2.30
C PRO A 16 25.98 -3.93 2.69
N ILE A 17 25.97 -5.24 2.41
CA ILE A 17 24.86 -6.14 2.74
C ILE A 17 24.83 -6.40 4.26
N LEU A 18 25.99 -6.56 4.89
CA LEU A 18 26.07 -6.68 6.35
C LEU A 18 25.64 -5.40 7.05
N ARG A 19 26.00 -4.24 6.50
CA ARG A 19 25.56 -2.93 7.01
C ARG A 19 24.06 -2.75 6.87
N LEU A 20 23.46 -3.19 5.75
CA LEU A 20 22.01 -3.22 5.55
C LEU A 20 21.31 -4.09 6.61
N LEU A 21 21.75 -5.35 6.76
CA LEU A 21 21.15 -6.30 7.70
C LEU A 21 21.28 -5.82 9.15
N SER A 22 22.47 -5.39 9.56
CA SER A 22 22.71 -4.87 10.91
C SER A 22 21.90 -3.61 11.21
N THR A 23 21.75 -2.69 10.25
CA THR A 23 20.90 -1.49 10.42
C THR A 23 19.44 -1.88 10.72
N ILE A 24 18.91 -2.86 9.98
CA ILE A 24 17.55 -3.36 10.19
C ILE A 24 17.41 -4.07 11.53
N LEU A 25 18.41 -4.85 11.94
CA LEU A 25 18.41 -5.54 13.23
C LEU A 25 18.55 -4.56 14.40
N PHE A 26 19.37 -3.52 14.29
CA PHE A 26 19.48 -2.46 15.30
C PHE A 26 18.19 -1.68 15.51
N ALA A 27 17.29 -1.64 14.53
CA ALA A 27 15.97 -1.04 14.71
C ALA A 27 15.10 -1.78 15.76
N TYR A 28 15.36 -3.07 16.05
CA TYR A 28 14.61 -3.83 17.07
C TYR A 28 14.85 -3.34 18.51
N PRO A 29 16.10 -3.27 19.03
CA PRO A 29 16.34 -2.74 20.37
C PRO A 29 15.93 -1.27 20.47
N LEU A 30 16.10 -0.46 19.42
CA LEU A 30 15.61 0.92 19.39
C LEU A 30 14.08 0.98 19.50
N ALA A 31 13.36 0.10 18.80
CA ALA A 31 11.91 0.00 18.93
C ALA A 31 11.46 -0.38 20.35
N LEU A 32 12.21 -1.25 21.04
CA LEU A 32 11.94 -1.62 22.44
C LEU A 32 12.17 -0.44 23.38
N VAL A 33 13.29 0.29 23.22
CA VAL A 33 13.55 1.51 24.02
C VAL A 33 12.43 2.53 23.79
N TYR A 34 12.05 2.79 22.54
CA TYR A 34 10.92 3.67 22.21
C TYR A 34 9.64 3.26 22.96
N ARG A 35 9.32 1.96 22.89
CA ARG A 35 8.13 1.38 23.49
C ARG A 35 8.10 1.52 25.02
N PHE A 36 9.19 1.15 25.68
CA PHE A 36 9.26 1.12 27.14
C PHE A 36 9.38 2.50 27.76
N VAL A 37 10.10 3.42 27.10
CA VAL A 37 10.43 4.74 27.68
C VAL A 37 9.46 5.83 27.25
N PHE A 38 8.95 5.80 26.00
CA PHE A 38 8.26 6.96 25.43
C PHE A 38 6.77 6.74 25.16
N LEU A 39 6.34 5.50 24.90
CA LEU A 39 5.00 5.27 24.40
C LEU A 39 3.90 5.25 25.48
N ARG A 40 4.22 4.77 26.69
CA ARG A 40 3.31 4.76 27.85
C ARG A 40 3.73 5.65 29.01
N PRO A 41 5.03 5.86 29.31
CA PRO A 41 5.40 6.63 30.51
C PRO A 41 5.11 8.13 30.45
N ILE A 42 4.86 8.70 29.26
CA ILE A 42 4.79 10.15 29.05
C ILE A 42 3.36 10.56 28.68
N GLU A 43 2.65 11.17 29.63
CA GLU A 43 1.28 11.69 29.46
C GLU A 43 1.23 13.23 29.50
N THR A 44 2.32 13.90 29.12
CA THR A 44 2.39 15.36 29.08
C THR A 44 2.05 15.92 27.70
N LYS A 45 1.72 17.21 27.61
CA LYS A 45 1.57 17.91 26.31
C LYS A 45 2.82 17.84 25.42
N TRP A 46 3.98 17.59 26.02
CA TRP A 46 5.27 17.45 25.32
C TRP A 46 5.54 16.01 24.85
N ALA A 47 4.70 15.04 25.20
CA ALA A 47 4.90 13.63 24.84
C ALA A 47 5.13 13.42 23.32
N PRO A 48 4.33 14.02 22.41
CA PRO A 48 4.57 13.87 20.97
C PRO A 48 5.92 14.45 20.54
N PHE A 49 6.33 15.58 21.11
CA PHE A 49 7.62 16.21 20.82
C PHE A 49 8.78 15.33 21.29
N ILE A 50 8.72 14.81 22.52
CA ILE A 50 9.76 13.94 23.09
C ILE A 50 9.88 12.64 22.29
N ARG A 51 8.74 12.03 21.91
CA ARG A 51 8.70 10.84 21.03
C ARG A 51 9.35 11.15 19.68
N ASN A 52 9.06 12.30 19.08
CA ASN A 52 9.67 12.72 17.83
C ASN A 52 11.18 12.97 18.00
N LEU A 53 11.60 13.60 19.09
CA LEU A 53 13.02 13.84 19.38
C LEU A 53 13.82 12.54 19.46
N TYR A 54 13.29 11.54 20.15
CA TYR A 54 13.88 10.20 20.15
C TYR A 54 14.02 9.66 18.72
N ILE A 55 12.93 9.69 17.94
CA ILE A 55 12.91 9.16 16.57
C ILE A 55 13.92 9.90 15.68
N VAL A 56 14.03 11.22 15.79
CA VAL A 56 15.00 12.02 15.02
C VAL A 56 16.43 11.61 15.38
N ILE A 57 16.77 11.52 16.66
CA ILE A 57 18.12 11.18 17.11
C ILE A 57 18.51 9.78 16.62
N VAL A 58 17.68 8.77 16.89
CA VAL A 58 18.03 7.38 16.54
C VAL A 58 17.90 7.11 15.05
N GLY A 59 16.94 7.77 14.38
CA GLY A 59 16.71 7.67 12.94
C GLY A 59 17.87 8.25 12.14
N LEU A 60 18.32 9.47 12.48
CA LEU A 60 19.51 10.07 11.87
C LEU A 60 20.77 9.29 12.25
N GLY A 61 20.88 8.78 13.47
CA GLY A 61 22.01 7.93 13.88
C GLY A 61 22.11 6.64 13.07
N LEU A 62 20.99 5.93 12.84
CA LEU A 62 20.96 4.74 11.98
C LEU A 62 21.20 5.10 10.51
N ASN A 63 20.65 6.21 10.04
CA ASN A 63 20.89 6.67 8.67
C ASN A 63 22.38 6.97 8.45
N TYR A 64 23.02 7.68 9.38
CA TYR A 64 24.46 7.93 9.34
C TYR A 64 25.28 6.64 9.44
N TYR A 65 24.88 5.69 10.28
CA TYR A 65 25.54 4.39 10.34
C TYR A 65 25.52 3.66 8.99
N TYR A 66 24.37 3.66 8.31
CA TYR A 66 24.21 2.98 7.02
C TYR A 66 24.83 3.74 5.84
N ASN A 67 24.59 5.05 5.73
CA ASN A 67 25.01 5.86 4.58
C ASN A 67 26.31 6.63 4.79
N LYS A 68 26.86 6.70 6.01
CA LYS A 68 28.04 7.51 6.34
C LYS A 68 27.82 8.97 5.90
N SER A 69 28.79 9.59 5.23
CA SER A 69 28.69 10.95 4.67
C SER A 69 27.55 11.10 3.67
N ASP A 70 27.17 10.04 2.96
CA ASP A 70 26.15 10.06 1.92
C ASP A 70 24.73 10.27 2.50
N MET A 71 24.59 10.23 3.84
CA MET A 71 23.35 10.66 4.51
C MET A 71 22.92 12.07 4.08
N ILE A 72 23.87 12.93 3.68
CA ILE A 72 23.59 14.29 3.20
C ILE A 72 22.53 14.31 2.08
N HIS A 73 22.51 13.31 1.19
CA HIS A 73 21.51 13.20 0.13
C HIS A 73 20.09 13.09 0.70
N SER A 74 19.89 12.12 1.59
CA SER A 74 18.60 11.87 2.24
C SER A 74 18.15 13.01 3.17
N PHE A 75 19.09 13.63 3.89
CA PHE A 75 18.80 14.72 4.81
C PHE A 75 18.45 16.01 4.08
N SER A 76 19.30 16.43 3.12
CA SER A 76 19.09 17.67 2.36
C SER A 76 17.80 17.63 1.54
N THR A 77 17.49 16.50 0.89
CA THR A 77 16.25 16.35 0.10
C THR A 77 15.00 16.41 0.97
N THR A 78 15.05 15.92 2.21
CA THR A 78 13.98 16.07 3.21
C THR A 78 13.77 17.54 3.59
N VAL A 79 14.86 18.24 3.93
CA VAL A 79 14.82 19.67 4.29
C VAL A 79 14.31 20.51 3.13
N LEU A 80 14.78 20.24 1.92
CA LEU A 80 14.36 20.96 0.71
C LEU A 80 12.87 20.76 0.40
N THR A 81 12.35 19.56 0.60
CA THR A 81 10.90 19.29 0.47
C THR A 81 10.09 20.18 1.40
N TRP A 82 10.53 20.33 2.65
CA TRP A 82 9.85 21.19 3.61
C TRP A 82 9.84 22.65 3.13
N PHE A 83 10.96 23.16 2.60
CA PHE A 83 11.03 24.50 2.02
C PHE A 83 10.14 24.65 0.78
N PHE A 84 10.04 23.65 -0.10
CA PHE A 84 9.08 23.68 -1.22
C PHE A 84 7.63 23.76 -0.75
N CYS A 85 7.26 23.02 0.29
CA CYS A 85 5.95 23.11 0.91
C CYS A 85 5.70 24.49 1.55
N TYR A 86 6.67 25.00 2.31
CA TYR A 86 6.60 26.31 2.95
C TYR A 86 6.44 27.45 1.93
N PHE A 87 7.25 27.42 0.87
CA PHE A 87 7.19 28.38 -0.23
C PHE A 87 5.83 28.38 -0.95
N GLY A 88 5.30 27.20 -1.28
CA GLY A 88 3.98 27.10 -1.91
C GLY A 88 2.83 27.56 -0.99
N ASP A 89 2.96 27.40 0.32
CA ASP A 89 1.99 27.94 1.29
C ASP A 89 2.04 29.47 1.37
N ILE A 90 3.23 30.08 1.36
CA ILE A 90 3.40 31.55 1.34
C ILE A 90 2.77 32.16 0.09
N ILE A 91 2.99 31.55 -1.07
CA ILE A 91 2.44 32.02 -2.36
C ILE A 91 0.92 31.80 -2.43
N GLY A 92 0.34 30.99 -1.53
CA GLY A 92 -1.07 30.61 -1.58
C GLY A 92 -1.39 29.66 -2.75
N ASN A 93 -0.41 28.89 -3.22
CA ASN A 93 -0.59 27.88 -4.25
C ASN A 93 0.25 26.63 -3.94
N ARG A 94 -0.31 25.74 -3.12
CA ARG A 94 0.39 24.51 -2.69
C ARG A 94 0.63 23.50 -3.82
N LYS A 95 0.01 23.68 -4.99
CA LYS A 95 0.30 22.86 -6.18
C LYS A 95 1.75 23.01 -6.62
N ILE A 96 2.33 24.21 -6.46
CA ILE A 96 3.75 24.46 -6.79
C ILE A 96 4.66 23.56 -5.97
N SER A 97 4.38 23.36 -4.69
CA SER A 97 5.14 22.45 -3.82
C SER A 97 5.17 21.02 -4.36
N VAL A 98 4.05 20.52 -4.91
CA VAL A 98 3.97 19.18 -5.49
C VAL A 98 4.81 19.08 -6.75
N ILE A 99 4.74 20.06 -7.65
CA ILE A 99 5.52 20.08 -8.90
C ILE A 99 7.01 20.09 -8.58
N LEU A 100 7.45 21.02 -7.71
CA LEU A 100 8.85 21.12 -7.30
C LEU A 100 9.34 19.83 -6.63
N THR A 101 8.56 19.28 -5.68
CA THR A 101 8.94 18.05 -4.96
C THR A 101 8.99 16.85 -5.91
N PHE A 102 7.99 16.67 -6.78
CA PHE A 102 7.94 15.55 -7.71
C PHE A 102 9.11 15.58 -8.70
N THR A 103 9.30 16.71 -9.38
CA THR A 103 10.37 16.85 -10.37
C THR A 103 11.75 16.72 -9.74
N PHE A 104 11.96 17.34 -8.57
CA PHE A 104 13.23 17.26 -7.87
C PHE A 104 13.53 15.84 -7.38
N HIS A 105 12.62 15.19 -6.65
CA HIS A 105 12.91 13.87 -6.08
C HIS A 105 13.09 12.79 -7.13
N LEU A 106 12.24 12.79 -8.17
CA LEU A 106 12.37 11.82 -9.25
C LEU A 106 13.65 12.08 -10.07
N GLY A 107 13.90 13.34 -10.43
CA GLY A 107 15.11 13.72 -11.16
C GLY A 107 16.41 13.45 -10.38
N TYR A 108 16.43 13.77 -9.08
CA TYR A 108 17.58 13.55 -8.22
C TYR A 108 17.86 12.07 -7.98
N LEU A 109 16.82 11.27 -7.80
CA LEU A 109 16.95 9.82 -7.68
C LEU A 109 17.47 9.21 -9.00
N SER A 110 16.92 9.63 -10.15
CA SER A 110 17.41 9.20 -11.47
C SER A 110 18.85 9.62 -11.71
N TRP A 111 19.24 10.84 -11.32
CA TRP A 111 20.64 11.28 -11.35
C TRP A 111 21.52 10.41 -10.45
N GLY A 112 21.07 10.10 -9.24
CA GLY A 112 21.72 9.16 -8.33
C GLY A 112 21.98 7.82 -9.00
N TYR A 113 20.96 7.21 -9.61
CA TYR A 113 21.12 5.96 -10.36
C TYR A 113 22.08 6.07 -11.53
N TYR A 114 22.10 7.21 -12.23
CA TYR A 114 23.01 7.44 -13.35
C TYR A 114 24.47 7.47 -12.90
N ILE A 115 24.77 8.17 -11.80
CA ILE A 115 26.15 8.30 -11.30
C ILE A 115 26.63 7.06 -10.53
N THR A 116 25.72 6.31 -9.91
CA THR A 116 26.04 5.05 -9.20
C THR A 116 25.89 3.82 -10.09
N LYS A 117 25.70 3.99 -11.40
CA LYS A 117 25.46 2.89 -12.32
C LYS A 117 26.65 1.94 -12.32
N LYS A 118 26.42 0.72 -11.84
CA LYS A 118 27.33 -0.43 -11.96
C LYS A 118 26.64 -1.52 -12.76
N ASP A 119 27.40 -2.54 -13.15
CA ASP A 119 26.88 -3.67 -13.91
C ASP A 119 25.90 -4.55 -13.10
N ASP A 120 26.00 -4.50 -11.77
CA ASP A 120 25.16 -5.22 -10.80
C ASP A 120 24.42 -4.27 -9.84
N TYR A 121 23.41 -4.80 -9.14
CA TYR A 121 22.61 -4.05 -8.15
C TYR A 121 23.49 -3.57 -6.99
N ASP A 122 23.66 -2.25 -6.85
CA ASP A 122 24.48 -1.65 -5.79
C ASP A 122 23.65 -1.30 -4.54
N VAL A 123 24.18 -1.64 -3.37
CA VAL A 123 23.59 -1.32 -2.06
C VAL A 123 24.26 -0.04 -1.56
N GLY A 124 23.61 1.09 -1.79
CA GLY A 124 24.15 2.42 -1.45
C GLY A 124 23.12 3.40 -0.93
N TRP A 125 23.48 4.69 -0.94
CA TRP A 125 22.64 5.79 -0.45
C TRP A 125 21.35 5.98 -1.26
N THR A 126 21.36 5.57 -2.53
CA THR A 126 20.19 5.56 -3.40
C THR A 126 19.07 4.66 -2.85
N MET A 127 19.38 3.67 -2.02
CA MET A 127 18.37 2.83 -1.35
C MET A 127 17.50 3.64 -0.39
N THR A 128 18.12 4.42 0.49
CA THR A 128 17.41 5.34 1.38
C THR A 128 16.69 6.43 0.58
N GLN A 129 17.34 6.98 -0.44
CA GLN A 129 16.75 8.01 -1.29
C GLN A 129 15.51 7.51 -2.04
N CYS A 130 15.51 6.24 -2.48
CA CYS A 130 14.40 5.60 -3.17
C CYS A 130 13.14 5.57 -2.30
N VAL A 131 13.29 5.23 -1.01
CA VAL A 131 12.18 5.25 -0.02
C VAL A 131 11.70 6.68 0.24
N LEU A 132 12.63 7.62 0.43
CA LEU A 132 12.32 9.03 0.71
C LEU A 132 11.66 9.74 -0.47
N CYS A 133 12.04 9.39 -1.71
CA CYS A 133 11.44 9.93 -2.93
C CYS A 133 9.91 9.77 -2.89
N LEU A 134 9.41 8.54 -2.68
CA LEU A 134 7.96 8.31 -2.55
C LEU A 134 7.37 9.02 -1.34
N ARG A 135 8.04 8.92 -0.18
CA ARG A 135 7.54 9.46 1.09
C ARG A 135 7.35 10.98 1.04
N MET A 136 8.31 11.69 0.45
CA MET A 136 8.33 13.15 0.33
C MET A 136 7.38 13.65 -0.78
N ILE A 137 7.31 12.94 -1.91
CA ILE A 137 6.30 13.23 -2.94
C ILE A 137 4.88 13.09 -2.34
N GLY A 138 4.60 11.97 -1.66
CA GLY A 138 3.32 11.74 -0.99
C GLY A 138 3.01 12.83 0.04
N PHE A 139 3.98 13.22 0.87
CA PHE A 139 3.84 14.30 1.84
C PHE A 139 3.43 15.64 1.21
N SER A 140 4.07 16.03 0.11
CA SER A 140 3.71 17.27 -0.61
C SER A 140 2.29 17.21 -1.19
N MET A 141 1.88 16.04 -1.69
CA MET A 141 0.53 15.83 -2.23
C MET A 141 -0.54 15.84 -1.13
N ASP A 142 -0.27 15.25 0.04
CA ASP A 142 -1.16 15.31 1.20
C ASP A 142 -1.33 16.76 1.68
N PHE A 143 -0.26 17.56 1.65
CA PHE A 143 -0.28 18.98 2.00
C PHE A 143 -1.09 19.84 1.01
N TRP A 144 -0.96 19.55 -0.29
CA TRP A 144 -1.80 20.17 -1.31
C TRP A 144 -3.27 19.79 -1.17
N ASP A 145 -3.59 18.52 -0.91
CA ASP A 145 -4.97 18.10 -0.70
C ASP A 145 -5.60 18.74 0.56
N GLY A 146 -4.78 19.08 1.57
CA GLY A 146 -5.23 19.81 2.75
C GLY A 146 -5.74 21.23 2.47
N GLU A 147 -5.30 21.86 1.37
CA GLU A 147 -5.80 23.16 0.90
C GLU A 147 -7.26 23.07 0.48
N LYS A 148 -7.60 22.02 -0.30
CA LYS A 148 -8.98 21.78 -0.77
C LYS A 148 -9.92 21.52 0.40
N LEU A 149 -9.47 20.78 1.40
CA LEU A 149 -10.25 20.52 2.61
C LEU A 149 -10.47 21.80 3.44
N LYS A 150 -9.46 22.68 3.52
CA LYS A 150 -9.60 23.99 4.16
C LYS A 150 -10.67 24.83 3.45
N LEU A 151 -10.63 24.88 2.12
CA LEU A 151 -11.61 25.61 1.30
C LEU A 151 -13.03 25.04 1.44
N SER A 152 -13.21 23.71 1.41
CA SER A 152 -14.53 23.09 1.59
C SER A 152 -15.13 23.36 2.97
N ASN A 153 -14.30 23.36 4.01
CA ASN A 153 -14.72 23.66 5.38
C ASN A 153 -15.07 25.14 5.57
N SER A 154 -14.35 26.05 4.90
CA SER A 154 -14.70 27.47 4.89
C SER A 154 -16.02 27.72 4.17
N SER A 155 -16.24 27.15 2.97
CA SER A 155 -17.49 27.34 2.22
C SER A 155 -18.71 26.78 2.94
N SER A 156 -18.59 25.60 3.57
CA SER A 156 -19.70 25.00 4.34
C SER A 156 -20.07 25.80 5.60
N ASN A 157 -19.09 26.44 6.24
CA ASN A 157 -19.34 27.34 7.36
C ASN A 157 -20.01 28.65 6.88
N THR A 158 -19.59 29.23 5.76
CA THR A 158 -20.24 30.40 5.16
C THR A 158 -21.71 30.12 4.78
N THR A 159 -22.02 28.96 4.20
CA THR A 159 -23.42 28.57 3.91
C THR A 159 -24.25 28.39 5.19
N LYS A 160 -23.66 27.87 6.27
CA LYS A 160 -24.35 27.78 7.57
C LYS A 160 -24.60 29.14 8.21
N THR A 161 -23.66 30.09 8.08
CA THR A 161 -23.84 31.45 8.59
C THR A 161 -24.90 32.20 7.77
N LEU A 162 -24.86 32.12 6.44
CA LEU A 162 -25.89 32.70 5.55
C LEU A 162 -27.30 32.15 5.82
N ASN A 163 -27.43 30.85 6.11
CA ASN A 163 -28.72 30.25 6.48
C ASN A 163 -29.21 30.68 7.88
N LYS A 164 -28.30 31.07 8.79
CA LYS A 164 -28.63 31.56 10.12
C LYS A 164 -29.04 33.04 10.10
N ASP A 165 -28.41 33.82 9.21
CA ASP A 165 -28.73 35.23 8.98
C ASP A 165 -30.05 35.39 8.20
N ASN A 166 -30.33 34.48 7.25
CA ASN A 166 -31.65 34.42 6.59
C ASN A 166 -32.78 33.94 7.50
N SER A 167 -32.49 33.24 8.61
CA SER A 167 -33.51 32.87 9.61
C SER A 167 -33.75 33.95 10.68
N THR A 168 -32.93 35.02 10.71
CA THR A 168 -33.09 36.15 11.65
C THR A 168 -33.65 37.42 11.00
N ALA A 169 -33.86 37.43 9.68
CA ALA A 169 -34.40 38.59 8.95
C ALA A 169 -35.94 38.62 8.79
N THR A 170 -36.68 37.68 9.39
CA THR A 170 -38.16 37.62 9.26
C THR A 170 -38.84 37.47 10.61
N THR A 171 -38.70 38.46 11.50
CA THR A 171 -39.65 38.63 12.62
C THR A 171 -39.54 40.04 13.21
N THR A 172 -40.18 41.00 12.57
CA THR A 172 -40.53 42.27 13.20
C THR A 172 -41.99 42.56 12.87
N ALA A 173 -42.84 42.38 13.88
CA ALA A 173 -44.21 42.88 14.05
C ALA A 173 -45.13 41.76 14.60
N PHE A 174 -45.40 41.79 15.90
CA PHE A 174 -46.74 42.08 16.42
C PHE A 174 -46.75 41.87 17.95
N THR A 175 -46.99 42.97 18.65
CA THR A 175 -47.28 43.03 20.08
C THR A 175 -48.70 42.49 20.32
N LYS A 176 -48.87 41.57 21.28
CA LYS A 176 -50.08 41.54 22.11
C LYS A 176 -49.84 40.87 23.46
N THR A 177 -50.19 41.64 24.47
CA THR A 177 -50.26 41.40 25.91
C THR A 177 -51.16 40.21 26.26
N THR A 178 -50.71 39.34 27.18
CA THR A 178 -51.57 38.75 28.24
C THR A 178 -50.70 38.35 29.45
N THR A 179 -51.16 38.79 30.61
CA THR A 179 -50.60 38.61 31.95
C THR A 179 -51.06 37.29 32.57
N THR A 180 -50.15 36.50 33.17
CA THR A 180 -50.49 35.70 34.38
C THR A 180 -49.24 35.30 35.18
N THR A 181 -49.29 35.69 36.47
CA THR A 181 -48.55 35.24 37.67
C THR A 181 -48.48 33.69 37.73
N THR A 182 -47.50 32.99 38.30
CA THR A 182 -47.17 32.92 39.73
C THR A 182 -46.00 31.93 40.00
N THR A 183 -45.28 32.19 41.10
CA THR A 183 -44.59 31.27 42.03
C THR A 183 -43.26 30.61 41.67
N ALA A 184 -42.26 30.97 42.47
CA ALA A 184 -41.05 30.21 42.76
C ALA A 184 -41.34 29.10 43.78
N THR A 185 -40.73 27.93 43.59
CA THR A 185 -40.51 26.95 44.67
C THR A 185 -39.19 26.20 44.45
N THR A 186 -38.36 26.25 45.48
CA THR A 186 -37.11 25.53 45.67
C THR A 186 -37.38 24.06 45.96
N ALA A 187 -36.71 23.09 45.30
CA ALA A 187 -36.38 21.79 45.89
C ALA A 187 -35.41 20.95 45.04
N THR A 188 -34.41 20.44 45.75
CA THR A 188 -33.40 19.43 45.47
C THR A 188 -33.96 18.10 44.95
N THR A 189 -33.37 17.48 43.92
CA THR A 189 -32.75 16.13 43.93
C THR A 189 -32.62 15.49 42.53
N THR A 190 -31.56 14.68 42.41
CA THR A 190 -31.41 13.45 41.60
C THR A 190 -31.01 13.51 40.11
N LYS A 191 -29.87 12.85 39.86
CA LYS A 191 -29.34 12.38 38.57
C LYS A 191 -30.36 11.50 37.83
N THR A 192 -30.57 11.79 36.55
CA THR A 192 -30.92 10.79 35.52
C THR A 192 -30.18 11.11 34.23
N ALA A 193 -29.56 10.08 33.67
CA ALA A 193 -28.78 10.12 32.45
C ALA A 193 -29.71 10.26 31.23
N SER A 194 -29.44 11.24 30.36
CA SER A 194 -30.04 11.34 29.04
C SER A 194 -29.09 10.73 27.99
N ASN A 195 -29.55 9.67 27.33
CA ASN A 195 -28.86 9.01 26.21
C ASN A 195 -28.59 9.99 25.05
N PRO A 196 -27.49 9.82 24.29
CA PRO A 196 -27.28 10.53 23.03
C PRO A 196 -28.12 9.92 21.89
N PRO A 197 -28.33 10.64 20.78
CA PRO A 197 -29.26 10.24 19.73
C PRO A 197 -28.78 8.99 19.00
N THR A 198 -29.67 8.03 18.84
CA THR A 198 -29.49 6.80 18.07
C THR A 198 -29.32 7.11 16.58
N THR A 199 -28.09 7.00 16.08
CA THR A 199 -27.80 6.90 14.64
C THR A 199 -28.30 5.55 14.12
N ASN A 200 -29.11 5.59 13.06
CA ASN A 200 -29.77 4.43 12.43
C ASN A 200 -28.80 3.28 12.09
N SER A 201 -29.22 2.06 12.41
CA SER A 201 -28.51 0.79 12.18
C SER A 201 -28.26 0.47 10.69
N SER A 202 -28.91 1.19 9.77
CA SER A 202 -28.72 1.06 8.33
C SER A 202 -27.40 1.68 7.82
N GLU A 203 -26.87 2.73 8.46
CA GLU A 203 -25.59 3.33 8.07
C GLU A 203 -24.38 2.48 8.49
N LYS A 204 -24.46 1.80 9.65
CA LYS A 204 -23.39 0.87 10.09
C LYS A 204 -23.22 -0.32 9.14
N ASN A 205 -24.32 -0.83 8.58
CA ASN A 205 -24.30 -1.96 7.66
C ASN A 205 -23.86 -1.59 6.23
N GLN A 206 -23.93 -0.31 5.84
CA GLN A 206 -23.34 0.13 4.56
C GLN A 206 -21.84 0.42 4.67
N ILE A 207 -21.35 0.88 5.84
CA ILE A 207 -19.93 1.15 6.07
C ILE A 207 -19.12 -0.15 6.25
N SER A 208 -19.72 -1.22 6.77
CA SER A 208 -19.04 -2.51 7.02
C SER A 208 -18.63 -3.28 5.76
N ASN A 209 -19.18 -2.93 4.59
CA ASN A 209 -18.94 -3.63 3.32
C ASN A 209 -17.86 -2.96 2.45
N LEU A 210 -17.27 -1.85 2.89
CA LEU A 210 -16.12 -1.26 2.20
C LEU A 210 -14.85 -2.04 2.58
N PRO A 211 -13.98 -2.41 1.61
CA PRO A 211 -12.72 -3.05 1.94
C PRO A 211 -11.94 -2.15 2.91
N LYS A 212 -11.57 -2.71 4.06
CA LYS A 212 -10.75 -2.02 5.07
C LYS A 212 -9.48 -1.52 4.38
N GLN A 213 -9.31 -0.20 4.28
CA GLN A 213 -8.07 0.38 3.77
C GLN A 213 -6.95 0.17 4.78
N PRO A 214 -5.70 0.00 4.33
CA PRO A 214 -4.58 -0.15 5.24
C PRO A 214 -4.37 1.14 6.03
N ILE A 215 -3.97 1.00 7.30
CA ILE A 215 -3.73 2.14 8.18
C ILE A 215 -2.58 3.04 7.69
N SER A 216 -1.68 2.53 6.84
CA SER A 216 -0.61 3.30 6.19
C SER A 216 -1.13 4.47 5.35
N PHE A 217 -2.30 4.32 4.72
CA PHE A 217 -2.94 5.32 3.87
C PHE A 217 -4.45 5.36 4.10
N GLU A 218 -4.87 5.82 5.28
CA GLU A 218 -6.28 6.07 5.59
C GLU A 218 -6.89 7.13 4.64
N ARG A 219 -8.22 7.27 4.65
CA ARG A 219 -8.89 8.22 3.72
C ARG A 219 -8.65 9.70 4.05
N ASN A 220 -8.32 9.99 5.30
CA ASN A 220 -8.20 11.31 5.91
C ASN A 220 -6.74 11.74 6.12
N ILE A 221 -5.87 11.43 5.15
CA ILE A 221 -4.42 11.69 5.23
C ILE A 221 -4.02 13.13 4.92
N GLN A 222 -4.96 13.99 4.49
CA GLN A 222 -4.68 15.36 4.06
C GLN A 222 -4.07 16.22 5.19
N LEU A 223 -3.07 17.03 4.85
CA LEU A 223 -2.37 17.90 5.81
C LEU A 223 -2.83 19.36 5.66
N ILE A 224 -3.73 19.80 6.55
CA ILE A 224 -4.26 21.17 6.54
C ILE A 224 -3.15 22.20 6.81
N LYS A 225 -2.26 21.90 7.76
CA LYS A 225 -1.12 22.74 8.15
C LYS A 225 0.18 22.00 7.86
N LEU A 226 1.19 22.75 7.42
CA LEU A 226 2.54 22.23 7.24
C LEU A 226 3.10 21.82 8.60
N PRO A 227 3.49 20.55 8.80
CA PRO A 227 4.20 20.13 10.01
C PRO A 227 5.52 20.89 10.21
N SER A 228 6.01 20.93 11.45
CA SER A 228 7.33 21.52 11.70
C SER A 228 8.42 20.72 10.97
N LEU A 229 9.51 21.39 10.57
CA LEU A 229 10.64 20.72 9.93
C LEU A 229 11.17 19.56 10.80
N PHE A 230 11.16 19.73 12.12
CA PHE A 230 11.58 18.71 13.06
C PHE A 230 10.69 17.46 13.06
N GLU A 231 9.36 17.61 13.00
CA GLU A 231 8.44 16.48 12.81
C GLU A 231 8.63 15.82 11.45
N THR A 232 8.84 16.62 10.38
CA THR A 232 9.09 16.11 9.03
C THR A 232 10.37 15.28 8.95
N ILE A 233 11.45 15.71 9.63
CA ILE A 233 12.70 14.93 9.71
C ILE A 233 12.45 13.60 10.41
N GLY A 234 11.72 13.60 11.53
CA GLY A 234 11.39 12.36 12.25
C GLY A 234 10.55 11.39 11.41
N TYR A 235 9.58 11.92 10.65
CA TYR A 235 8.79 11.13 9.69
C TYR A 235 9.65 10.53 8.58
N ALA A 236 10.49 11.35 7.94
CA ALA A 236 11.37 10.92 6.87
C ALA A 236 12.34 9.84 7.35
N HIS A 237 12.91 10.02 8.54
CA HIS A 237 13.98 9.19 9.09
C HIS A 237 13.50 8.21 10.15
N PHE A 238 12.22 7.85 10.16
CA PHE A 238 11.71 6.89 11.12
C PHE A 238 12.52 5.57 11.08
N PHE A 239 13.15 5.24 12.21
CA PHE A 239 14.19 4.20 12.32
C PHE A 239 13.76 2.82 11.81
N GLY A 240 12.46 2.49 11.88
CA GLY A 240 11.93 1.21 11.43
C GLY A 240 11.66 1.13 9.92
N ALA A 241 11.72 2.25 9.19
CA ALA A 241 11.23 2.31 7.81
C ALA A 241 11.94 3.29 6.86
N PHE A 242 13.01 3.98 7.28
CA PHE A 242 13.72 4.92 6.42
C PHE A 242 14.51 4.23 5.29
N LEU A 243 14.99 3.00 5.52
CA LEU A 243 15.97 2.37 4.65
C LEU A 243 15.33 1.58 3.49
N ILE A 244 14.40 0.67 3.78
CA ILE A 244 13.74 -0.19 2.76
C ILE A 244 12.21 -0.11 2.80
N GLY A 245 11.67 0.94 3.42
CA GLY A 245 10.26 1.03 3.78
C GLY A 245 9.95 0.21 5.05
N PRO A 246 8.68 0.01 5.39
CA PRO A 246 7.46 0.26 4.60
C PRO A 246 7.11 1.73 4.34
N GLN A 247 6.27 1.98 3.32
CA GLN A 247 5.69 3.30 3.05
C GLN A 247 4.47 3.56 3.93
N PHE A 248 4.30 4.79 4.40
CA PHE A 248 3.13 5.21 5.18
C PHE A 248 2.98 6.73 5.12
N SER A 249 1.77 7.22 5.38
CA SER A 249 1.44 8.64 5.41
C SER A 249 1.96 9.37 6.66
N PHE A 250 2.18 10.68 6.53
CA PHE A 250 2.50 11.53 7.68
C PHE A 250 1.35 11.54 8.71
N HIS A 251 0.10 11.35 8.26
CA HIS A 251 -1.05 11.21 9.14
C HIS A 251 -0.87 10.06 10.15
N LEU A 252 -0.47 8.87 9.67
CA LEU A 252 -0.17 7.74 10.56
C LEU A 252 0.99 8.06 11.50
N TYR A 253 2.04 8.71 11.00
CA TYR A 253 3.18 9.13 11.82
C TYR A 253 2.73 10.03 12.98
N ARG A 254 1.87 11.02 12.71
CA ARG A 254 1.34 11.91 13.76
C ARG A 254 0.46 11.16 14.74
N LYS A 255 -0.43 10.25 14.29
CA LYS A 255 -1.23 9.38 15.18
C LYS A 255 -0.35 8.51 16.09
N PHE A 256 0.78 8.06 15.56
CA PHE A 256 1.77 7.30 16.31
C PHE A 256 2.46 8.15 17.38
N LEU A 257 2.89 9.38 17.04
CA LEU A 257 3.47 10.32 17.99
C LEU A 257 2.49 10.71 19.10
N THR A 258 1.20 10.89 18.79
CA THR A 258 0.16 11.21 19.78
C THR A 258 -0.38 10.00 20.53
N ALA A 259 0.11 8.79 20.21
CA ALA A 259 -0.43 7.51 20.70
C ALA A 259 -1.92 7.26 20.39
N SER A 260 -2.55 8.09 19.55
CA SER A 260 -3.95 7.95 19.14
C SER A 260 -4.18 6.84 18.12
N VAL A 261 -3.12 6.12 17.74
CA VAL A 261 -3.23 4.83 17.05
C VAL A 261 -3.83 3.76 17.95
N PHE A 262 -3.74 3.90 19.29
CA PHE A 262 -4.28 2.92 20.24
C PHE A 262 -5.64 3.36 20.81
N PRO A 263 -6.65 2.47 20.89
CA PRO A 263 -8.02 2.83 21.25
C PRO A 263 -8.23 3.26 22.72
N ILE A 264 -7.29 2.95 23.64
CA ILE A 264 -7.38 3.34 25.06
C ILE A 264 -6.00 3.80 25.58
N ASN A 265 -5.18 4.42 24.72
CA ASN A 265 -3.77 4.76 25.01
C ASN A 265 -2.91 3.59 25.55
N LYS A 266 -3.42 2.36 25.48
CA LYS A 266 -2.78 1.14 25.92
C LYS A 266 -2.39 0.34 24.71
N ILE A 267 -1.09 0.04 24.62
CA ILE A 267 -0.58 -0.83 23.55
C ILE A 267 -1.28 -2.19 23.64
N PRO A 268 -1.91 -2.67 22.56
CA PRO A 268 -2.49 -4.00 22.54
C PRO A 268 -1.42 -5.08 22.77
N SER A 269 -1.85 -6.25 23.24
CA SER A 269 -0.96 -7.40 23.44
C SER A 269 -0.57 -8.04 22.10
N GLY A 270 0.39 -8.97 22.13
CA GLY A 270 0.76 -9.78 20.97
C GLY A 270 1.83 -9.19 20.05
N SER A 271 2.25 -7.93 20.22
CA SER A 271 3.29 -7.32 19.38
C SER A 271 4.63 -8.05 19.45
N TYR A 272 5.05 -8.54 20.63
CA TYR A 272 6.32 -9.28 20.76
C TYR A 272 6.29 -10.59 19.98
N ARG A 273 5.19 -11.34 20.08
CA ARG A 273 4.98 -12.57 19.31
C ARG A 273 4.92 -12.29 17.82
N ALA A 274 4.24 -11.21 17.41
CA ALA A 274 4.17 -10.80 16.01
C ALA A 274 5.55 -10.38 15.46
N ALA A 275 6.33 -9.60 16.22
CA ALA A 275 7.67 -9.18 15.83
C ALA A 275 8.66 -10.36 15.78
N LEU A 276 8.59 -11.30 16.72
CA LEU A 276 9.38 -12.53 16.68
C LEU A 276 9.00 -13.38 15.48
N LYS A 277 7.70 -13.53 15.19
CA LYS A 277 7.22 -14.21 13.97
C LYS A 277 7.78 -13.55 12.71
N SER A 278 7.78 -12.22 12.64
CA SER A 278 8.38 -11.47 11.54
C SER A 278 9.89 -11.72 11.42
N LEU A 279 10.63 -11.66 12.52
CA LEU A 279 12.07 -11.95 12.52
C LEU A 279 12.37 -13.38 12.04
N THR A 280 11.69 -14.38 12.60
CA THR A 280 11.89 -15.80 12.26
C THR A 280 11.48 -16.08 10.82
N LEU A 281 10.30 -15.63 10.38
CA LEU A 281 9.84 -15.88 9.01
C LEU A 281 10.71 -15.16 7.99
N GLY A 282 11.13 -13.92 8.29
CA GLY A 282 12.06 -13.19 7.45
C GLY A 282 13.42 -13.88 7.32
N ALA A 283 13.97 -14.39 8.42
CA ALA A 283 15.20 -15.18 8.41
C ALA A 283 15.05 -16.48 7.59
N LEU A 284 13.92 -17.19 7.70
CA LEU A 284 13.64 -18.38 6.89
C LEU A 284 13.59 -18.06 5.39
N TYR A 285 12.98 -16.93 5.00
CA TYR A 285 12.99 -16.47 3.60
C TYR A 285 14.40 -16.13 3.09
N LEU A 286 15.23 -15.50 3.92
CA LEU A 286 16.64 -15.24 3.57
C LEU A 286 17.45 -16.53 3.49
N GLY A 287 17.20 -17.52 4.35
CA GLY A 287 17.81 -18.85 4.24
C GLY A 287 17.39 -19.57 2.96
N ALA A 288 16.10 -19.51 2.61
CA ALA A 288 15.59 -20.05 1.35
C ALA A 288 16.19 -19.33 0.13
N TYR A 289 16.41 -18.01 0.21
CA TYR A 289 17.16 -17.27 -0.81
C TYR A 289 18.59 -17.77 -0.95
N GLN A 290 19.32 -17.97 0.16
CA GLN A 290 20.70 -18.44 0.11
C GLN A 290 20.82 -19.81 -0.55
N ILE A 291 19.91 -20.74 -0.21
CA ILE A 291 19.84 -22.06 -0.84
C ILE A 291 19.47 -21.92 -2.32
N GLY A 292 18.43 -21.14 -2.62
CA GLY A 292 17.98 -20.92 -3.99
C GLY A 292 19.04 -20.30 -4.89
N ALA A 293 19.79 -19.31 -4.39
CA ALA A 293 20.86 -18.66 -5.12
C ALA A 293 22.06 -19.58 -5.37
N ALA A 294 22.30 -20.58 -4.52
CA ALA A 294 23.36 -21.57 -4.72
C ALA A 294 23.01 -22.57 -5.84
N TYR A 295 21.75 -22.99 -5.97
CA TYR A 295 21.32 -23.95 -6.98
C TYR A 295 20.81 -23.32 -8.28
N PHE A 296 20.27 -22.11 -8.20
CA PHE A 296 19.65 -21.38 -9.31
C PHE A 296 20.19 -19.94 -9.37
N PRO A 297 21.52 -19.75 -9.53
CA PRO A 297 22.09 -18.41 -9.62
C PRO A 297 21.62 -17.72 -10.90
N ILE A 298 21.27 -16.43 -10.80
CA ILE A 298 20.78 -15.64 -11.93
C ILE A 298 21.78 -15.61 -13.09
N GLU A 299 23.08 -15.60 -12.80
CA GLU A 299 24.16 -15.61 -13.79
C GLU A 299 24.17 -16.88 -14.64
N TYR A 300 23.65 -18.00 -14.13
CA TYR A 300 23.60 -19.23 -14.92
C TYR A 300 22.73 -19.07 -16.17
N LEU A 301 21.65 -18.28 -16.09
CA LEU A 301 20.71 -18.07 -17.20
C LEU A 301 21.32 -17.41 -18.44
N ILE A 302 22.51 -16.81 -18.31
CA ILE A 302 23.22 -16.16 -19.42
C ILE A 302 24.44 -16.97 -19.91
N THR A 303 24.63 -18.19 -19.41
CA THR A 303 25.75 -19.05 -19.80
C THR A 303 25.43 -19.92 -21.03
N LYS A 304 26.48 -20.34 -21.75
CA LYS A 304 26.36 -21.33 -22.81
C LYS A 304 25.95 -22.71 -22.27
N GLU A 305 26.39 -23.05 -21.07
CA GLU A 305 26.04 -24.30 -20.38
C GLU A 305 24.53 -24.39 -20.14
N TYR A 306 23.93 -23.34 -19.61
CA TYR A 306 22.47 -23.26 -19.48
C TYR A 306 21.76 -23.43 -20.82
N ALA A 307 22.24 -22.74 -21.86
CA ALA A 307 21.66 -22.81 -23.20
C ALA A 307 21.76 -24.21 -23.85
N ALA A 308 22.73 -25.03 -23.44
CA ALA A 308 22.93 -26.40 -23.94
C ALA A 308 21.94 -27.41 -23.33
N ASN A 309 21.27 -27.07 -22.22
CA ASN A 309 20.28 -27.96 -21.60
C ASN A 309 19.05 -28.17 -22.51
N PRO A 310 18.40 -29.34 -22.42
CA PRO A 310 17.08 -29.55 -23.02
C PRO A 310 16.09 -28.44 -22.67
N PHE A 311 15.22 -28.08 -23.61
CA PHE A 311 14.30 -26.95 -23.46
C PHE A 311 13.47 -26.98 -22.16
N TYR A 312 12.91 -28.14 -21.78
CA TYR A 312 12.12 -28.26 -20.55
C TYR A 312 12.95 -27.97 -19.28
N GLN A 313 14.23 -28.35 -19.26
CA GLN A 313 15.13 -28.05 -18.13
C GLN A 313 15.41 -26.54 -18.06
N ARG A 314 15.61 -25.89 -19.23
CA ARG A 314 15.79 -24.43 -19.30
C ARG A 314 14.61 -23.70 -18.66
N LEU A 315 13.38 -24.14 -18.94
CA LEU A 315 12.16 -23.57 -18.36
C LEU A 315 12.08 -23.77 -16.84
N ILE A 316 12.34 -25.00 -16.35
CA ILE A 316 12.29 -25.32 -14.92
C ILE A 316 13.32 -24.48 -14.14
N ILE A 317 14.56 -24.43 -14.63
CA ILE A 317 15.65 -23.67 -14.00
C ILE A 317 15.31 -22.17 -13.97
N MET A 318 14.80 -21.60 -15.07
CA MET A 318 14.37 -20.20 -15.12
C MET A 318 13.22 -19.91 -14.15
N TRP A 319 12.24 -20.81 -14.04
CA TRP A 319 11.13 -20.67 -13.10
C TRP A 319 11.62 -20.63 -11.65
N PHE A 320 12.51 -21.55 -11.27
CA PHE A 320 13.09 -21.56 -9.92
C PHE A 320 13.98 -20.35 -9.66
N THR A 321 14.77 -19.92 -10.64
CA THR A 321 15.59 -18.69 -10.54
C THR A 321 14.71 -17.47 -10.24
N GLY A 322 13.62 -17.30 -10.99
CA GLY A 322 12.66 -16.21 -10.76
C GLY A 322 11.94 -16.34 -9.41
N LYS A 323 11.58 -17.56 -8.97
CA LYS A 323 10.97 -17.82 -7.66
C LYS A 323 11.87 -17.36 -6.51
N PHE A 324 13.12 -17.81 -6.51
CA PHE A 324 14.07 -17.48 -5.45
C PHE A 324 14.54 -16.02 -5.51
N ALA A 325 14.48 -15.37 -6.66
CA ALA A 325 14.74 -13.93 -6.75
C ALA A 325 13.81 -13.07 -5.86
N PHE A 326 12.56 -13.51 -5.62
CA PHE A 326 11.64 -12.80 -4.72
C PHE A 326 11.97 -12.99 -3.25
N THR A 327 12.49 -14.15 -2.84
CA THR A 327 12.59 -14.51 -1.42
C THR A 327 13.52 -13.58 -0.63
N LYS A 328 14.54 -12.99 -1.26
CA LYS A 328 15.37 -11.94 -0.62
C LYS A 328 14.55 -10.72 -0.20
N TYR A 329 13.62 -10.26 -1.05
CA TYR A 329 12.75 -9.12 -0.76
C TYR A 329 11.72 -9.47 0.30
N LEU A 330 11.10 -10.66 0.19
CA LEU A 330 10.14 -11.15 1.18
C LEU A 330 10.81 -11.25 2.56
N GLY A 331 12.03 -11.78 2.62
CA GLY A 331 12.80 -11.93 3.84
C GLY A 331 13.13 -10.59 4.48
N ILE A 332 13.83 -9.73 3.74
CA ILE A 332 14.34 -8.47 4.29
C ILE A 332 13.23 -7.51 4.72
N TRP A 333 12.14 -7.40 3.95
CA TRP A 333 10.99 -6.60 4.33
C TRP A 333 10.27 -7.17 5.54
N THR A 334 10.13 -8.50 5.64
CA THR A 334 9.49 -9.12 6.80
C THR A 334 10.30 -8.90 8.08
N ILE A 335 11.63 -8.88 8.01
CA ILE A 335 12.47 -8.51 9.18
C ILE A 335 12.25 -7.04 9.54
N ALA A 336 12.29 -6.11 8.57
CA ALA A 336 12.08 -4.69 8.86
C ALA A 336 10.71 -4.40 9.50
N GLU A 337 9.65 -5.11 9.08
CA GLU A 337 8.31 -5.04 9.70
C GLU A 337 8.35 -5.29 11.22
N GLY A 338 9.23 -6.16 11.72
CA GLY A 338 9.30 -6.51 13.14
C GLY A 338 9.66 -5.32 14.04
N SER A 339 10.58 -4.45 13.61
CA SER A 339 10.91 -3.22 14.34
C SER A 339 9.72 -2.25 14.38
N CYS A 340 8.99 -2.11 13.28
CA CYS A 340 7.76 -1.32 13.22
C CYS A 340 6.69 -1.88 14.18
N ILE A 341 6.52 -3.21 14.21
CA ILE A 341 5.59 -3.89 15.13
C ILE A 341 5.96 -3.62 16.60
N LEU A 342 7.25 -3.74 16.96
CA LEU A 342 7.70 -3.48 18.32
C LEU A 342 7.47 -2.04 18.76
N SER A 343 7.73 -1.08 17.87
CA SER A 343 7.56 0.34 18.15
C SER A 343 6.10 0.71 18.44
N GLY A 344 5.15 -0.06 17.88
CA GLY A 344 3.72 0.15 18.04
C GLY A 344 3.02 0.75 16.81
N ILE A 345 3.76 1.31 15.86
CA ILE A 345 3.18 1.99 14.68
C ILE A 345 2.38 1.04 13.77
N SER A 346 2.70 -0.26 13.76
CA SER A 346 2.04 -1.26 12.91
C SER A 346 0.71 -1.79 13.47
N PHE A 347 0.22 -1.28 14.60
CA PHE A 347 -1.11 -1.66 15.08
C PHE A 347 -2.17 -1.22 14.07
N ASN A 348 -3.01 -2.15 13.64
CA ASN A 348 -4.05 -1.90 12.65
C ASN A 348 -5.43 -1.85 13.29
N ASN A 349 -5.93 -3.00 13.76
CA ASN A 349 -7.22 -3.11 14.41
C ASN A 349 -7.28 -4.41 15.23
N TYR A 350 -8.41 -4.66 15.90
CA TYR A 350 -8.76 -5.98 16.40
C TYR A 350 -9.46 -6.78 15.31
N ASN A 351 -9.12 -8.07 15.21
CA ASN A 351 -9.85 -9.00 14.36
C ASN A 351 -11.20 -9.38 14.99
N ASN A 352 -11.98 -10.21 14.29
CA ASN A 352 -13.30 -10.66 14.77
C ASN A 352 -13.23 -11.47 16.08
N GLU A 353 -12.06 -11.99 16.46
CA GLU A 353 -11.80 -12.72 17.70
C GLU A 353 -11.30 -11.80 18.83
N GLY A 354 -11.25 -10.48 18.61
CA GLY A 354 -10.72 -9.52 19.59
C GLY A 354 -9.19 -9.55 19.74
N LYS A 355 -8.45 -10.20 18.84
CA LYS A 355 -6.98 -10.21 18.83
C LYS A 355 -6.44 -9.03 18.03
N ALA A 356 -5.41 -8.37 18.57
CA ALA A 356 -4.76 -7.25 17.91
C ALA A 356 -4.00 -7.69 16.64
N GLU A 357 -4.25 -7.01 15.53
CA GLU A 357 -3.56 -7.20 14.27
C GLU A 357 -2.39 -6.21 14.15
N TRP A 358 -1.21 -6.77 13.92
CA TRP A 358 0.07 -6.05 13.82
C TRP A 358 0.58 -5.97 12.37
N ASN A 359 -0.35 -5.91 11.42
CA ASN A 359 -0.07 -5.93 9.98
C ASN A 359 -0.23 -4.53 9.32
N GLY A 360 -0.35 -3.46 10.10
CA GLY A 360 -0.66 -2.12 9.59
C GLY A 360 0.38 -1.56 8.61
N LEU A 361 1.63 -1.99 8.77
CA LEU A 361 2.73 -1.68 7.86
C LEU A 361 3.32 -2.92 7.18
N ALA A 362 2.56 -4.01 7.07
CA ALA A 362 3.03 -5.18 6.34
C ALA A 362 3.21 -4.86 4.85
N ASN A 363 4.42 -5.08 4.33
CA ASN A 363 4.74 -4.93 2.92
C ASN A 363 4.44 -6.20 2.12
N VAL A 364 4.32 -7.34 2.80
CA VAL A 364 3.97 -8.61 2.16
C VAL A 364 2.89 -9.32 2.94
N ASP A 365 1.82 -9.72 2.25
CA ASP A 365 0.92 -10.79 2.70
C ASP A 365 1.45 -12.13 2.20
N LYS A 366 2.25 -12.79 3.05
CA LYS A 366 3.08 -13.94 2.69
C LYS A 366 2.24 -15.09 2.16
N TRP A 367 1.17 -15.46 2.88
CA TRP A 367 0.30 -16.56 2.47
C TRP A 367 -0.39 -16.27 1.13
N LYS A 368 -0.94 -15.06 1.00
CA LYS A 368 -1.61 -14.66 -0.23
C LYS A 368 -0.65 -14.58 -1.43
N PHE A 369 0.59 -14.16 -1.21
CA PHE A 369 1.61 -14.12 -2.25
C PHE A 369 2.01 -15.53 -2.73
N GLU A 370 2.31 -16.44 -1.80
CA GLU A 370 2.76 -17.81 -2.13
C GLU A 370 1.70 -18.63 -2.87
N PHE A 371 0.42 -18.43 -2.53
CA PHE A 371 -0.71 -19.20 -3.06
C PHE A 371 -1.63 -18.36 -3.96
N ALA A 372 -1.15 -17.24 -4.49
CA ALA A 372 -1.94 -16.39 -5.39
C ALA A 372 -2.35 -17.16 -6.64
N THR A 373 -3.64 -17.15 -6.95
CA THR A 373 -4.18 -17.73 -8.20
C THR A 373 -4.45 -16.66 -9.26
N SER A 374 -3.94 -15.45 -9.07
CA SER A 374 -4.02 -14.37 -10.07
C SER A 374 -2.97 -13.29 -9.81
N LEU A 375 -2.54 -12.60 -10.88
CA LEU A 375 -1.65 -11.44 -10.82
C LEU A 375 -2.31 -10.31 -10.05
N SER A 376 -3.63 -10.16 -10.17
CA SER A 376 -4.39 -9.23 -9.34
C SER A 376 -4.25 -9.50 -7.84
N GLN A 377 -4.11 -10.76 -7.41
CA GLN A 377 -3.83 -11.13 -6.02
C GLN A 377 -2.36 -10.84 -5.63
N ILE A 378 -1.41 -10.97 -6.56
CA ILE A 378 0.00 -10.59 -6.34
C ILE A 378 0.14 -9.11 -6.08
N VAL A 379 -0.42 -8.24 -6.92
CA VAL A 379 -0.29 -6.78 -6.80
C VAL A 379 -0.73 -6.27 -5.43
N VAL A 380 -1.73 -6.92 -4.82
CA VAL A 380 -2.23 -6.54 -3.48
C VAL A 380 -1.56 -7.26 -2.31
N SER A 381 -0.66 -8.22 -2.58
CA SER A 381 0.05 -9.01 -1.56
C SER A 381 1.56 -8.81 -1.55
N PHE A 382 2.14 -8.28 -2.63
CA PHE A 382 3.55 -7.96 -2.75
C PHE A 382 3.76 -6.44 -2.73
N ASN A 383 4.75 -5.98 -1.98
CA ASN A 383 5.08 -4.57 -1.82
C ASN A 383 3.85 -3.69 -1.55
N THR A 384 2.98 -4.16 -0.65
CA THR A 384 1.60 -3.70 -0.46
C THR A 384 1.52 -2.19 -0.26
N ASN A 385 2.33 -1.61 0.63
CA ASN A 385 2.29 -0.18 0.91
C ASN A 385 2.74 0.68 -0.29
N THR A 386 3.71 0.22 -1.06
CA THR A 386 4.13 0.91 -2.30
C THR A 386 3.03 0.82 -3.35
N ASN A 387 2.38 -0.33 -3.50
CA ASN A 387 1.22 -0.47 -4.40
C ASN A 387 0.06 0.43 -4.00
N PHE A 388 -0.23 0.57 -2.69
CA PHE A 388 -1.21 1.55 -2.20
C PHE A 388 -0.78 3.00 -2.44
N TRP A 389 0.50 3.31 -2.25
CA TRP A 389 1.07 4.62 -2.54
C TRP A 389 0.89 4.95 -4.04
N THR A 390 1.32 4.08 -4.94
CA THR A 390 1.22 4.29 -6.40
C THR A 390 -0.24 4.43 -6.84
N LYS A 391 -1.13 3.60 -6.27
CA LYS A 391 -2.57 3.70 -6.54
C LYS A 391 -3.13 5.06 -6.13
N THR A 392 -2.71 5.57 -4.97
CA THR A 392 -3.25 6.81 -4.37
C THR A 392 -2.69 8.06 -5.04
N TYR A 393 -1.37 8.12 -5.22
CA TYR A 393 -0.67 9.33 -5.64
C TYR A 393 -0.42 9.40 -7.15
N ILE A 394 -0.41 8.27 -7.86
CA ILE A 394 -0.17 8.26 -9.32
C ILE A 394 -1.45 7.83 -10.05
N PHE A 395 -1.87 6.58 -9.92
CA PHE A 395 -2.96 6.01 -10.71
C PHE A 395 -4.26 6.80 -10.61
N LYS A 396 -4.75 7.06 -9.39
CA LYS A 396 -6.00 7.82 -9.19
C LYS A 396 -5.89 9.26 -9.63
N ARG A 397 -4.71 9.87 -9.51
CA ARG A 397 -4.48 11.26 -9.95
C ARG A 397 -4.43 11.38 -11.46
N LEU A 398 -4.07 10.32 -12.18
CA LEU A 398 -4.08 10.24 -13.63
C LEU A 398 -5.45 9.87 -14.22
N MET A 399 -6.50 9.74 -13.42
CA MET A 399 -7.85 9.44 -13.91
C MET A 399 -8.44 10.54 -14.81
N PHE A 400 -7.91 11.77 -14.75
CA PHE A 400 -8.32 12.85 -15.66
C PHE A 400 -8.09 12.52 -17.15
N LEU A 401 -7.24 11.54 -17.46
CA LEU A 401 -7.00 11.06 -18.82
C LEU A 401 -8.20 10.31 -19.43
N GLY A 402 -9.24 9.99 -18.64
CA GLY A 402 -10.43 9.30 -19.12
C GLY A 402 -10.23 7.83 -19.50
N ASN A 403 -9.02 7.29 -19.38
CA ASN A 403 -8.69 5.92 -19.75
C ASN A 403 -7.89 5.21 -18.64
N LYS A 404 -8.49 4.17 -18.05
CA LYS A 404 -7.88 3.35 -16.99
C LYS A 404 -6.56 2.70 -17.42
N ASN A 405 -6.44 2.30 -18.69
CA ASN A 405 -5.22 1.69 -19.20
C ASN A 405 -4.09 2.71 -19.30
N LEU A 406 -4.38 3.96 -19.70
CA LEU A 406 -3.37 5.03 -19.67
C LEU A 406 -2.89 5.31 -18.24
N SER A 407 -3.82 5.42 -17.28
CA SER A 407 -3.45 5.58 -15.86
C SER A 407 -2.59 4.42 -15.36
N SER A 408 -2.86 3.19 -15.80
CA SER A 408 -2.06 2.01 -15.48
C SER A 408 -0.66 2.05 -16.10
N ILE A 409 -0.58 2.33 -17.41
CA ILE A 409 0.69 2.41 -18.15
C ILE A 409 1.61 3.45 -17.52
N PHE A 410 1.12 4.67 -17.28
CA PHE A 410 1.92 5.71 -16.65
C PHE A 410 2.30 5.39 -15.21
N SER A 411 1.48 4.65 -14.47
CA SER A 411 1.85 4.17 -13.13
C SER A 411 2.98 3.15 -13.17
N LEU A 412 2.98 2.25 -14.14
CA LEU A 412 4.03 1.25 -14.33
C LEU A 412 5.33 1.86 -14.88
N ILE A 413 5.23 2.85 -15.78
CA ILE A 413 6.39 3.66 -16.21
C ILE A 413 6.99 4.39 -15.01
N PHE A 414 6.15 5.02 -14.18
CA PHE A 414 6.62 5.65 -12.95
C PHE A 414 7.36 4.66 -12.05
N LEU A 415 6.82 3.45 -11.85
CA LEU A 415 7.49 2.40 -11.06
C LEU A 415 8.83 1.96 -11.69
N ALA A 416 8.89 1.81 -13.00
CA ALA A 416 10.13 1.48 -13.71
C ALA A 416 11.21 2.55 -13.47
N VAL A 417 10.87 3.83 -13.67
CA VAL A 417 11.79 4.96 -13.46
C VAL A 417 12.19 5.07 -11.99
N TRP A 418 11.26 4.85 -11.06
CA TRP A 418 11.52 4.88 -9.63
C TRP A 418 12.48 3.77 -9.19
N HIS A 419 12.43 2.59 -9.82
CA HIS A 419 13.39 1.52 -9.58
C HIS A 419 14.75 1.77 -10.22
N GLY A 420 14.79 2.41 -11.40
CA GLY A 420 16.02 2.91 -11.99
C GLY A 420 16.00 3.04 -13.50
N LEU A 421 17.20 3.24 -14.08
CA LEU A 421 17.38 3.53 -15.51
C LEU A 421 17.74 2.28 -16.33
N HIS A 422 17.89 1.12 -15.69
CA HIS A 422 18.20 -0.13 -16.37
C HIS A 422 17.00 -0.67 -17.15
N SER A 423 17.23 -1.14 -18.37
CA SER A 423 16.19 -1.66 -19.28
C SER A 423 15.38 -2.82 -18.71
N GLY A 424 15.99 -3.63 -17.83
CA GLY A 424 15.36 -4.75 -17.18
C GLY A 424 14.13 -4.36 -16.35
N TYR A 425 14.13 -3.18 -15.73
CA TYR A 425 12.94 -2.66 -15.05
C TYR A 425 11.80 -2.40 -16.02
N TYR A 426 12.10 -1.78 -17.17
CA TYR A 426 11.10 -1.49 -18.19
C TYR A 426 10.53 -2.77 -18.81
N PHE A 427 11.35 -3.80 -19.03
CA PHE A 427 10.85 -5.11 -19.45
C PHE A 427 9.93 -5.76 -18.43
N CYS A 428 10.33 -5.80 -17.16
CA CYS A 428 9.53 -6.38 -16.09
C CYS A 428 8.17 -5.69 -15.96
N PHE A 429 8.13 -4.36 -15.87
CA PHE A 429 6.89 -3.61 -15.73
C PHE A 429 6.02 -3.58 -17.00
N SER A 430 6.63 -3.73 -18.18
CA SER A 430 5.88 -3.91 -19.43
C SER A 430 5.20 -5.28 -19.47
N LEU A 431 5.90 -6.35 -19.09
CA LEU A 431 5.31 -7.68 -18.94
C LEU A 431 4.19 -7.67 -17.91
N GLU A 432 4.37 -7.01 -16.76
CA GLU A 432 3.30 -6.83 -15.77
C GLU A 432 2.02 -6.24 -16.40
N PHE A 433 2.15 -5.19 -17.23
CA PHE A 433 0.99 -4.61 -17.91
C PHE A 433 0.28 -5.62 -18.84
N PHE A 434 1.04 -6.28 -19.71
CA PHE A 434 0.47 -7.19 -20.69
C PHE A 434 -0.10 -8.45 -20.03
N ASP A 435 0.57 -9.00 -19.04
CA ASP A 435 0.12 -10.17 -18.29
C ASP A 435 -1.18 -9.87 -17.53
N MET A 436 -1.27 -8.69 -16.89
CA MET A 436 -2.49 -8.24 -16.22
C MET A 436 -3.67 -8.03 -17.19
N GLU A 437 -3.42 -7.48 -18.38
CA GLU A 437 -4.45 -7.31 -19.39
C GLU A 437 -4.88 -8.64 -20.01
N ALA A 438 -3.95 -9.57 -20.23
CA ALA A 438 -4.23 -10.94 -20.66
C ALA A 438 -5.08 -11.68 -19.61
N GLU A 439 -4.67 -11.69 -18.34
CA GLU A 439 -5.44 -12.28 -17.23
C GLU A 439 -6.88 -11.75 -17.21
N LYS A 440 -7.05 -10.42 -17.24
CA LYS A 440 -8.36 -9.77 -17.18
C LYS A 440 -9.28 -10.18 -18.33
N ARG A 441 -8.75 -10.27 -19.55
CA ARG A 441 -9.51 -10.68 -20.75
C ARG A 441 -9.96 -12.12 -20.66
N TRP A 442 -9.03 -13.01 -20.34
CA TRP A 442 -9.30 -14.45 -20.27
C TRP A 442 -10.16 -14.82 -19.07
N ALA A 443 -9.98 -14.17 -17.91
CA ALA A 443 -10.87 -14.33 -16.77
C ALA A 443 -12.32 -13.98 -17.12
N LYS A 444 -12.55 -12.88 -17.85
CA LYS A 444 -13.89 -12.50 -18.34
C LYS A 444 -14.43 -13.49 -19.37
N ARG A 445 -13.59 -13.97 -20.29
CA ARG A 445 -13.99 -14.94 -21.33
C ARG A 445 -14.41 -16.29 -20.73
N PHE A 446 -13.69 -16.76 -19.72
CA PHE A 446 -13.97 -18.03 -19.04
C PHE A 446 -14.96 -17.91 -17.87
N GLU A 447 -15.39 -16.69 -17.52
CA GLU A 447 -16.26 -16.40 -16.38
C GLU A 447 -17.52 -17.29 -16.33
N LYS A 448 -18.13 -17.59 -17.47
CA LYS A 448 -19.32 -18.45 -17.56
C LYS A 448 -19.07 -19.90 -17.13
N TYR A 449 -17.84 -20.38 -17.28
CA TYR A 449 -17.44 -21.74 -16.90
C TYR A 449 -16.87 -21.78 -15.48
N THR A 450 -16.17 -20.72 -15.06
CA THR A 450 -15.51 -20.66 -13.77
C THR A 450 -16.46 -20.26 -12.65
N LYS A 451 -17.42 -19.33 -12.88
CA LYS A 451 -18.39 -18.91 -11.86
C LYS A 451 -19.17 -20.07 -11.20
N PRO A 452 -19.73 -21.04 -11.94
CA PRO A 452 -20.42 -22.18 -11.35
C PRO A 452 -19.54 -23.02 -10.41
N LEU A 453 -18.22 -23.03 -10.63
CA LEU A 453 -17.28 -23.76 -9.77
C LEU A 453 -17.21 -23.16 -8.37
N TYR A 454 -17.52 -21.86 -8.20
CA TYR A 454 -17.40 -21.13 -6.94
C TYR A 454 -18.75 -20.74 -6.32
N SER A 455 -19.89 -21.16 -6.89
CA SER A 455 -21.21 -20.89 -6.31
C SER A 455 -21.41 -21.66 -4.99
N LEU A 456 -22.16 -21.05 -4.06
CA LEU A 456 -22.47 -21.66 -2.76
C LEU A 456 -23.32 -22.92 -2.91
N GLU A 457 -24.23 -22.92 -3.89
CA GLU A 457 -25.10 -24.06 -4.23
C GLU A 457 -24.30 -25.33 -4.57
N ASN A 458 -23.12 -25.17 -5.19
CA ASN A 458 -22.29 -26.29 -5.63
C ASN A 458 -21.20 -26.69 -4.62
N LYS A 459 -21.18 -26.09 -3.41
CA LYS A 459 -20.08 -26.25 -2.45
C LYS A 459 -19.83 -27.69 -2.01
N ASN A 460 -20.87 -28.52 -1.93
CA ASN A 460 -20.79 -29.89 -1.44
C ASN A 460 -20.66 -30.94 -2.56
N ASN A 461 -20.63 -30.54 -3.84
CA ASN A 461 -20.50 -31.49 -4.94
C ASN A 461 -19.02 -31.89 -5.14
N PRO A 462 -18.63 -33.16 -4.93
CA PRO A 462 -17.24 -33.58 -4.96
C PRO A 462 -16.59 -33.37 -6.35
N ARG A 463 -17.34 -33.52 -7.45
CA ARG A 463 -16.82 -33.26 -8.80
C ARG A 463 -16.50 -31.78 -9.00
N ILE A 464 -17.39 -30.89 -8.54
CA ILE A 464 -17.17 -29.43 -8.63
C ILE A 464 -16.00 -29.00 -7.74
N THR A 465 -15.85 -29.59 -6.56
CA THR A 465 -14.71 -29.34 -5.67
C THR A 465 -13.38 -29.74 -6.34
N TYR A 466 -13.31 -30.91 -6.98
CA TYR A 466 -12.14 -31.32 -7.75
C TYR A 466 -11.82 -30.33 -8.89
N LEU A 467 -12.82 -29.95 -9.69
CA LEU A 467 -12.65 -28.98 -10.78
C LEU A 467 -12.22 -27.60 -10.28
N ARG A 468 -12.71 -27.17 -9.11
CA ARG A 468 -12.31 -25.93 -8.45
C ARG A 468 -10.84 -25.96 -8.06
N TYR A 469 -10.36 -27.04 -7.44
CA TYR A 469 -8.95 -27.19 -7.08
C TYR A 469 -8.05 -27.28 -8.31
N LEU A 470 -8.48 -28.01 -9.34
CA LEU A 470 -7.76 -28.06 -10.62
C LEU A 470 -7.65 -26.67 -11.25
N HIS A 471 -8.76 -25.91 -11.30
CA HIS A 471 -8.75 -24.53 -11.78
C HIS A 471 -7.81 -23.65 -10.96
N GLN A 472 -7.85 -23.73 -9.63
CA GLN A 472 -6.94 -22.97 -8.75
C GLN A 472 -5.48 -23.34 -8.99
N PHE A 473 -5.16 -24.62 -9.17
CA PHE A 473 -3.80 -25.08 -9.46
C PHE A 473 -3.30 -24.58 -10.81
N ILE A 474 -4.11 -24.68 -11.87
CA ILE A 474 -3.78 -24.16 -13.21
C ILE A 474 -3.54 -22.65 -13.14
N CYS A 475 -4.44 -21.92 -12.47
CA CYS A 475 -4.29 -20.49 -12.28
C CYS A 475 -3.03 -20.14 -11.50
N TRP A 476 -2.71 -20.85 -10.42
CA TRP A 476 -1.49 -20.66 -9.62
C TRP A 476 -0.22 -20.92 -10.45
N ILE A 477 -0.17 -21.99 -11.23
CA ILE A 477 0.96 -22.26 -12.15
C ILE A 477 1.08 -21.16 -13.20
N GLY A 478 0.00 -20.78 -13.88
CA GLY A 478 0.04 -19.74 -14.91
C GLY A 478 0.52 -18.39 -14.36
N GLN A 479 -0.06 -17.97 -13.23
CA GLN A 479 0.33 -16.78 -12.48
C GLN A 479 1.82 -16.80 -12.10
N THR A 480 2.30 -17.88 -11.47
CA THR A 480 3.71 -17.96 -11.03
C THR A 480 4.68 -17.99 -12.20
N CYS A 481 4.33 -18.66 -13.30
CA CYS A 481 5.12 -18.61 -14.54
C CYS A 481 5.25 -17.18 -15.07
N ALA A 482 4.15 -16.43 -15.18
CA ALA A 482 4.17 -15.03 -15.63
C ALA A 482 5.05 -14.16 -14.70
N LEU A 483 4.79 -14.23 -13.39
CA LEU A 483 5.50 -13.45 -12.38
C LEU A 483 7.01 -13.74 -12.36
N HIS A 484 7.40 -15.02 -12.31
CA HIS A 484 8.81 -15.40 -12.22
C HIS A 484 9.56 -15.12 -13.52
N TYR A 485 8.91 -15.29 -14.67
CA TYR A 485 9.50 -14.97 -15.97
C TYR A 485 9.74 -13.46 -16.14
N ALA A 486 8.79 -12.62 -15.73
CA ALA A 486 8.94 -11.17 -15.75
C ALA A 486 10.09 -10.71 -14.83
N MET A 487 10.19 -11.31 -13.64
CA MET A 487 11.23 -11.01 -12.64
C MET A 487 12.66 -11.26 -13.14
N ILE A 488 12.88 -12.14 -14.14
CA ILE A 488 14.23 -12.38 -14.69
C ILE A 488 14.87 -11.09 -15.20
N SER A 489 14.12 -10.29 -15.97
CA SER A 489 14.64 -9.01 -16.47
C SER A 489 14.93 -8.01 -15.36
N PHE A 490 14.11 -7.99 -14.31
CA PHE A 490 14.32 -7.16 -13.12
C PHE A 490 15.63 -7.51 -12.40
N GLN A 491 16.04 -8.78 -12.41
CA GLN A 491 17.29 -9.21 -11.78
C GLN A 491 18.52 -8.99 -12.68
N LEU A 492 18.40 -9.22 -13.99
CA LEU A 492 19.53 -9.09 -14.92
C LEU A 492 19.88 -7.64 -15.25
N LEU A 493 18.93 -6.71 -15.09
CA LEU A 493 19.04 -5.26 -15.29
C LEU A 493 19.38 -4.82 -16.73
N GLN A 494 20.43 -5.35 -17.33
CA GLN A 494 20.98 -4.93 -18.62
C GLN A 494 20.25 -5.56 -19.80
N TYR A 495 20.14 -4.79 -20.88
CA TYR A 495 19.42 -5.18 -22.09
C TYR A 495 19.99 -6.47 -22.70
N GLU A 496 21.31 -6.51 -22.93
CA GLU A 496 22.01 -7.64 -23.54
C GLU A 496 21.88 -8.92 -22.71
N ARG A 497 22.03 -8.81 -21.38
CA ARG A 497 21.86 -9.93 -20.45
C ARG A 497 20.43 -10.48 -20.50
N CYS A 498 19.43 -9.60 -20.54
CA CYS A 498 18.03 -10.00 -20.71
C CYS A 498 17.79 -10.71 -22.05
N LEU A 499 18.40 -10.23 -23.14
CA LEU A 499 18.28 -10.87 -24.46
C LEU A 499 18.83 -12.29 -24.45
N ILE A 500 20.01 -12.52 -23.87
CA ILE A 500 20.62 -13.85 -23.80
C ILE A 500 19.68 -14.81 -23.05
N ALA A 501 19.21 -14.40 -21.87
CA ALA A 501 18.30 -15.20 -21.06
C ALA A 501 16.99 -15.50 -21.80
N TYR A 502 16.33 -14.52 -22.41
CA TYR A 502 15.07 -14.75 -23.12
C TYR A 502 15.24 -15.50 -24.45
N ASN A 503 16.34 -15.32 -25.18
CA ASN A 503 16.67 -16.09 -26.37
C ASN A 503 16.83 -17.58 -26.05
N SER A 504 17.44 -17.91 -24.92
CA SER A 504 17.63 -19.30 -24.49
C SER A 504 16.32 -20.07 -24.27
N VAL A 505 15.20 -19.36 -24.05
CA VAL A 505 13.87 -19.95 -23.90
C VAL A 505 12.92 -19.52 -25.02
N TYR A 506 13.46 -19.04 -26.15
CA TYR A 506 12.73 -18.61 -27.33
C TYR A 506 11.60 -17.63 -27.04
N TRP A 507 11.79 -16.72 -26.09
CA TRP A 507 10.81 -15.69 -25.74
C TRP A 507 9.43 -16.23 -25.35
N ILE A 508 9.35 -17.47 -24.85
CA ILE A 508 8.07 -18.18 -24.63
C ILE A 508 7.07 -17.38 -23.77
N GLY A 509 7.51 -16.68 -22.72
CA GLY A 509 6.61 -15.86 -21.88
C GLY A 509 6.01 -14.69 -22.66
N HIS A 510 6.83 -13.95 -23.42
CA HIS A 510 6.38 -12.87 -24.29
C HIS A 510 5.42 -13.38 -25.38
N LEU A 511 5.80 -14.48 -26.06
CA LEU A 511 4.95 -15.08 -27.09
C LEU A 511 3.61 -15.54 -26.51
N THR A 512 3.62 -16.12 -25.31
CA THR A 512 2.40 -16.58 -24.62
C THR A 512 1.46 -15.41 -24.33
N VAL A 513 1.95 -14.34 -23.68
CA VAL A 513 1.09 -13.21 -23.31
C VAL A 513 0.52 -12.48 -24.52
N PHE A 514 1.34 -12.22 -25.55
CA PHE A 514 0.86 -11.56 -26.76
C PHE A 514 -0.09 -12.44 -27.57
N SER A 515 0.16 -13.75 -27.63
CA SER A 515 -0.77 -14.70 -28.26
C SER A 515 -2.10 -14.75 -27.51
N CYS A 516 -2.08 -14.76 -26.17
CA CYS A 516 -3.29 -14.69 -25.35
C CYS A 516 -4.11 -13.43 -25.66
N ILE A 517 -3.47 -12.25 -25.75
CA ILE A 517 -4.17 -11.00 -26.08
C ILE A 517 -4.72 -11.04 -27.52
N PHE A 518 -3.90 -11.48 -28.49
CA PHE A 518 -4.28 -11.56 -29.89
C PHE A 518 -5.45 -12.53 -30.14
N LEU A 519 -5.40 -13.71 -29.53
CA LEU A 519 -6.47 -14.71 -29.60
C LEU A 519 -7.77 -14.17 -28.98
N ASP A 520 -7.72 -13.43 -27.88
CA ASP A 520 -8.93 -12.80 -27.33
C ASP A 520 -9.56 -11.77 -28.28
N ILE A 521 -8.75 -11.05 -29.06
CA ILE A 521 -9.22 -10.06 -30.05
C ILE A 521 -9.92 -10.76 -31.22
N ILE A 522 -9.39 -11.88 -31.71
CA ILE A 522 -9.93 -12.59 -32.89
C ILE A 522 -11.11 -13.48 -32.53
N LEU A 523 -11.05 -14.18 -31.39
CA LEU A 523 -12.06 -15.16 -31.04
C LEU A 523 -13.41 -14.46 -30.79
N PRO A 524 -14.54 -15.04 -31.27
CA PRO A 524 -15.85 -14.46 -31.08
C PRO A 524 -16.13 -14.15 -29.60
N LYS A 525 -16.64 -12.95 -29.32
CA LYS A 525 -17.07 -12.60 -27.96
C LYS A 525 -18.27 -13.48 -27.60
N SER A 526 -18.20 -14.15 -26.45
CA SER A 526 -19.32 -14.94 -25.95
C SER A 526 -20.54 -14.02 -25.78
N LYS A 527 -21.61 -14.25 -26.55
CA LYS A 527 -22.89 -13.56 -26.36
C LYS A 527 -23.39 -13.90 -24.95
N SER A 528 -23.31 -12.97 -24.01
CA SER A 528 -24.06 -13.10 -22.77
C SER A 528 -25.53 -12.93 -23.14
N LYS A 529 -26.34 -13.98 -22.97
CA LYS A 529 -27.81 -13.83 -23.01
C LYS A 529 -28.17 -12.91 -21.84
N VAL A 530 -28.41 -11.63 -22.14
CA VAL A 530 -29.21 -10.78 -21.26
C VAL A 530 -30.61 -11.38 -21.32
N MET A 531 -31.00 -12.14 -20.30
CA MET A 531 -32.41 -12.47 -20.09
C MET A 531 -33.07 -11.16 -19.66
N VAL A 532 -33.65 -10.45 -20.63
CA VAL A 532 -34.68 -9.45 -20.35
C VAL A 532 -35.90 -10.28 -19.94
N GLU A 533 -36.09 -10.41 -18.64
CA GLU A 533 -37.32 -10.93 -18.07
C GLU A 533 -38.40 -9.87 -18.32
N ASN A 534 -39.14 -10.03 -19.42
CA ASN A 534 -40.34 -9.23 -19.69
C ASN A 534 -41.38 -9.60 -18.63
N ASN A 535 -41.44 -8.82 -17.55
CA ASN A 535 -42.58 -8.76 -16.65
C ASN A 535 -43.79 -8.18 -17.39
N ASN A 536 -44.49 -9.02 -18.14
CA ASN A 536 -45.89 -8.76 -18.48
C ASN A 536 -46.72 -9.00 -17.21
N ILE A 537 -46.79 -7.95 -16.39
CA ILE A 537 -47.80 -7.83 -15.34
C ILE A 537 -49.14 -7.74 -16.06
N ASN A 538 -49.89 -8.83 -15.95
CA ASN A 538 -51.28 -8.93 -16.37
C ASN A 538 -52.12 -8.06 -15.42
N ILE A 539 -52.30 -6.78 -15.76
CA ILE A 539 -53.21 -5.88 -15.07
C ILE A 539 -54.62 -6.34 -15.43
N LYS A 540 -55.22 -7.16 -14.57
CA LYS A 540 -56.67 -7.31 -14.50
C LYS A 540 -57.26 -5.96 -14.11
N THR A 541 -57.83 -5.27 -15.08
CA THR A 541 -58.78 -4.18 -14.88
C THR A 541 -60.06 -4.74 -14.27
N ASN A 542 -60.20 -4.67 -12.94
CA ASN A 542 -61.51 -4.70 -12.30
C ASN A 542 -62.07 -3.27 -12.32
N GLY A 543 -62.78 -2.94 -13.40
CA GLY A 543 -63.87 -1.98 -13.33
C GLY A 543 -65.14 -2.78 -13.18
N ASP A 544 -65.84 -2.60 -12.06
CA ASP A 544 -67.30 -2.53 -12.01
C ASP A 544 -67.75 -2.19 -10.58
N LEU A 545 -68.16 -0.94 -10.42
CA LEU A 545 -68.99 -0.42 -9.35
C LEU A 545 -70.45 -0.52 -9.82
N VAL A 546 -71.22 -1.50 -9.34
CA VAL A 546 -72.70 -1.44 -9.38
C VAL A 546 -73.32 -2.15 -8.15
N HIS A 547 -74.01 -1.34 -7.35
CA HIS A 547 -75.15 -1.59 -6.44
C HIS A 547 -75.13 -2.65 -5.30
N SER A 548 -75.05 -2.14 -4.07
CA SER A 548 -76.13 -2.07 -3.06
C SER A 548 -77.40 -2.93 -3.24
N LYS A 549 -77.65 -3.85 -2.28
CA LYS A 549 -78.82 -3.91 -1.35
C LYS A 549 -78.68 -5.14 -0.43
N LYS A 550 -78.56 -5.00 0.90
CA LYS A 550 -79.67 -5.12 1.90
C LYS A 550 -80.68 -6.23 1.57
N GLU A 551 -80.64 -7.35 2.30
CA GLU A 551 -81.66 -7.78 3.29
C GLU A 551 -81.35 -9.20 3.83
N ASN A 552 -81.52 -9.31 5.16
CA ASN A 552 -81.42 -10.45 6.09
C ASN A 552 -80.05 -11.05 6.43
#